data_AF-A0A4S4G3S0-F1
#
_entry.id   AF-A0A4S4G3S0-F1
#
_cell.length_a   1.000
_cell.length_b   1.000
_cell.length_c   1.000
_cell.angle_alpha   90.00
_cell.angle_beta   90.00
_cell.angle_gamma   90.00
#
_symmetry.space_group_name_H-M   'P 1'
#
loop_
_entity.id
_entity.type
_entity.pdbx_description
1 polymer ?
#
loop_
_entity_poly.entity_id
_entity_poly.type
_entity_poly.pdbx_seq_one_letter_code
_entity_poly.pdbx_strand_id
1 'polypeptide(L)'
;MAENENQGAVRFLEAQADGVYEQALAELRDGCKQGHWIWFVFPQVRGLGFSWAADYFGIGSWEEAEAYMADEVLSARLREAAQALLDLPGDDPAAVLGSIDALKVRSSMTLFELVSGAPEFPAVLERYYHGQRDDLTLEIVREFPVHNVLFLDFDGVMQPDYEKSHTLSPEEFTSLRHRVVEQYGDNGYLRLGNGDIAAALYDWTDEAVEGVQRIVGEGNARIVVSSSWRFYDDDDRLQHLLNLRGLGSYFDGALSRDYAVEREDAIKEYVEGHPRSVGQYVAVDDARLQGLDDHFVRIRGGSLKRVHAEKALLILQDEPEAKPIGRP
;
A
#
# COMPACT_ATOMS: atom_id res chain seq x y z
N MET A 1 -8.04 4.24 -5.90
CA MET A 1 -6.59 4.54 -5.85
C MET A 1 -5.71 3.34 -6.19
N ALA A 2 -6.23 2.10 -6.15
CA ALA A 2 -5.52 0.88 -6.58
C ALA A 2 -4.98 0.89 -8.02
N GLU A 3 -5.61 1.61 -8.97
CA GLU A 3 -5.08 1.76 -10.34
C GLU A 3 -3.75 2.54 -10.39
N ASN A 4 -3.44 3.39 -9.40
CA ASN A 4 -2.17 4.14 -9.36
C ASN A 4 -1.02 3.33 -8.74
N GLU A 5 -1.30 2.46 -7.78
CA GLU A 5 -0.26 1.66 -7.12
C GLU A 5 0.29 0.57 -8.05
N ASN A 6 -0.58 -0.07 -8.84
CA ASN A 6 -0.16 -1.06 -9.83
C ASN A 6 0.49 -0.44 -11.08
N GLN A 7 0.18 0.82 -11.41
CA GLN A 7 0.93 1.60 -12.42
C GLN A 7 2.36 1.94 -11.94
N GLY A 8 2.57 1.95 -10.61
CA GLY A 8 3.84 2.20 -9.96
C GLY A 8 4.93 1.22 -10.40
N ALA A 9 4.72 -0.07 -10.18
CA ALA A 9 5.68 -1.12 -10.50
C ALA A 9 5.80 -1.39 -12.02
N VAL A 10 4.68 -1.32 -12.75
CA VAL A 10 4.62 -1.68 -14.18
C VAL A 10 5.62 -0.87 -15.01
N ARG A 11 5.78 0.45 -14.75
CA ARG A 11 6.72 1.26 -15.53
C ARG A 11 8.18 0.79 -15.41
N PHE A 12 8.57 0.24 -14.26
CA PHE A 12 9.91 -0.31 -14.06
C PHE A 12 10.06 -1.64 -14.79
N LEU A 13 9.05 -2.52 -14.70
CA LEU A 13 9.05 -3.81 -15.39
C LEU A 13 9.13 -3.62 -16.91
N GLU A 14 8.35 -2.69 -17.47
CA GLU A 14 8.38 -2.35 -18.89
C GLU A 14 9.73 -1.79 -19.32
N ALA A 15 10.32 -0.88 -18.53
CA ALA A 15 11.63 -0.31 -18.84
C ALA A 15 12.77 -1.34 -18.76
N GLN A 16 12.61 -2.38 -17.93
CA GLN A 16 13.56 -3.49 -17.76
C GLN A 16 13.32 -4.66 -18.73
N ALA A 17 12.26 -4.63 -19.53
CA ALA A 17 11.88 -5.71 -20.43
C ALA A 17 12.83 -5.85 -21.63
N ASP A 18 12.55 -6.84 -22.50
CA ASP A 18 13.20 -7.01 -23.81
C ASP A 18 14.75 -7.06 -23.78
N GLY A 19 15.33 -7.63 -22.73
CA GLY A 19 16.79 -7.80 -22.60
C GLY A 19 17.51 -6.60 -21.99
N VAL A 20 16.80 -5.51 -21.66
CA VAL A 20 17.42 -4.28 -21.14
C VAL A 20 18.04 -4.52 -19.77
N TYR A 21 17.35 -5.24 -18.88
CA TYR A 21 17.90 -5.58 -17.57
C TYR A 21 19.12 -6.49 -17.68
N GLU A 22 19.06 -7.50 -18.55
CA GLU A 22 20.15 -8.45 -18.77
C GLU A 22 21.39 -7.74 -19.33
N GLN A 23 21.20 -6.74 -20.20
CA GLN A 23 22.29 -5.89 -20.67
C GLN A 23 22.87 -5.05 -19.52
N ALA A 24 22.04 -4.39 -18.72
CA ALA A 24 22.51 -3.59 -17.58
C ALA A 24 23.33 -4.44 -16.60
N LEU A 25 22.86 -5.65 -16.32
CA LEU A 25 23.54 -6.61 -15.46
C LEU A 25 24.87 -7.09 -16.05
N ALA A 26 24.95 -7.33 -17.36
CA ALA A 26 26.21 -7.66 -18.04
C ALA A 26 27.22 -6.52 -17.92
N GLU A 27 26.80 -5.27 -18.16
CA GLU A 27 27.65 -4.08 -18.01
C GLU A 27 28.16 -3.89 -16.57
N LEU A 28 27.30 -4.15 -15.57
CA LEU A 28 27.69 -4.15 -14.17
C LEU A 28 28.72 -5.23 -13.86
N ARG A 29 28.51 -6.47 -14.32
CA ARG A 29 29.46 -7.59 -14.14
C ARG A 29 30.80 -7.35 -14.83
N ASP A 30 30.79 -6.64 -15.95
CA ASP A 30 32.00 -6.22 -16.67
C ASP A 30 32.70 -5.01 -16.00
N GLY A 31 32.08 -4.41 -14.99
CA GLY A 31 32.63 -3.29 -14.23
C GLY A 31 32.67 -1.97 -14.99
N CYS A 32 31.86 -1.83 -16.05
CA CYS A 32 31.83 -0.62 -16.87
C CYS A 32 30.44 -0.40 -17.46
N LYS A 33 29.69 0.52 -16.83
CA LYS A 33 28.38 0.96 -17.31
C LYS A 33 28.51 1.72 -18.64
N GLN A 34 27.66 1.37 -19.61
CA GLN A 34 27.64 1.97 -20.95
C GLN A 34 26.24 2.48 -21.36
N GLY A 35 25.17 1.81 -20.90
CA GLY A 35 23.79 2.08 -21.29
C GLY A 35 23.05 3.14 -20.46
N HIS A 36 21.81 3.41 -20.87
CA HIS A 36 20.92 4.42 -20.26
C HIS A 36 19.84 3.79 -19.38
N TRP A 37 20.24 3.06 -18.34
CA TRP A 37 19.33 2.26 -17.52
C TRP A 37 19.29 2.64 -16.03
N ILE A 38 20.11 3.61 -15.61
CA ILE A 38 20.36 3.89 -14.18
C ILE A 38 19.08 4.18 -13.39
N TRP A 39 18.13 4.89 -13.99
CA TRP A 39 16.93 5.36 -13.29
C TRP A 39 15.94 4.25 -12.93
N PHE A 40 15.89 3.18 -13.73
CA PHE A 40 14.92 2.10 -13.56
C PHE A 40 15.56 0.79 -13.12
N VAL A 41 16.89 0.68 -13.08
CA VAL A 41 17.61 -0.43 -12.41
C VAL A 41 17.99 -0.06 -10.98
N PHE A 42 18.40 1.19 -10.73
CA PHE A 42 18.63 1.75 -9.39
C PHE A 42 17.76 2.99 -9.15
N PRO A 43 16.43 2.81 -8.96
CA PRO A 43 15.53 3.93 -8.69
C PRO A 43 15.96 4.69 -7.43
N GLN A 44 15.79 6.00 -7.46
CA GLN A 44 16.05 6.89 -6.32
C GLN A 44 14.77 7.69 -6.01
N VAL A 45 14.75 8.41 -4.89
CA VAL A 45 13.59 9.26 -4.58
C VAL A 45 13.40 10.36 -5.64
N ARG A 46 12.13 10.64 -5.95
CA ARG A 46 11.72 11.69 -6.89
C ARG A 46 12.15 13.05 -6.35
N GLY A 47 12.61 13.94 -7.22
CA GLY A 47 13.09 15.28 -6.87
C GLY A 47 14.61 15.43 -6.74
N LEU A 48 15.39 14.34 -6.69
CA LEU A 48 16.86 14.42 -6.68
C LEU A 48 17.48 14.75 -8.04
N GLY A 49 16.79 14.43 -9.14
CA GLY A 49 17.25 14.66 -10.50
C GLY A 49 16.38 15.64 -11.26
N PHE A 50 16.96 16.35 -12.22
CA PHE A 50 16.26 17.34 -13.05
C PHE A 50 15.83 16.82 -14.43
N SER A 51 16.17 15.56 -14.77
CA SER A 51 15.77 14.98 -16.06
C SER A 51 14.36 14.39 -15.97
N TRP A 52 13.67 14.37 -17.12
CA TRP A 52 12.37 13.70 -17.24
C TRP A 52 12.43 12.24 -16.74
N ALA A 53 13.49 11.49 -17.09
CA ALA A 53 13.65 10.11 -16.63
C ALA A 53 13.84 10.00 -15.10
N ALA A 54 14.53 10.97 -14.47
CA ALA A 54 14.69 10.97 -13.02
C ALA A 54 13.38 11.29 -12.27
N ASP A 55 12.51 12.09 -12.89
CA ASP A 55 11.17 12.38 -12.36
C ASP A 55 10.24 11.17 -12.56
N TYR A 56 10.18 10.64 -13.79
CA TYR A 56 9.32 9.53 -14.18
C TYR A 56 9.62 8.24 -13.41
N PHE A 57 10.89 7.86 -13.28
CA PHE A 57 11.30 6.66 -12.53
C PHE A 57 11.62 6.93 -11.06
N GLY A 58 11.54 8.17 -10.60
CA GLY A 58 11.73 8.50 -9.19
C GLY A 58 10.63 7.87 -8.33
N ILE A 59 10.99 7.41 -7.12
CA ILE A 59 10.06 6.90 -6.10
C ILE A 59 9.55 8.07 -5.26
N GLY A 60 8.23 8.23 -5.18
CA GLY A 60 7.58 9.41 -4.61
C GLY A 60 6.93 9.24 -3.24
N SER A 61 6.85 8.01 -2.72
CA SER A 61 6.27 7.74 -1.40
C SER A 61 6.82 6.44 -0.78
N TRP A 62 6.46 6.19 0.47
CA TRP A 62 6.78 4.93 1.14
C TRP A 62 6.05 3.75 0.51
N GLU A 63 4.76 3.92 0.20
CA GLU A 63 3.94 2.91 -0.44
C GLU A 63 4.57 2.44 -1.76
N GLU A 64 5.07 3.39 -2.57
CA GLU A 64 5.71 3.06 -3.84
C GLU A 64 7.06 2.32 -3.65
N ALA A 65 7.84 2.70 -2.64
CA ALA A 65 9.10 2.02 -2.31
C ALA A 65 8.88 0.59 -1.80
N GLU A 66 7.87 0.41 -0.93
CA GLU A 66 7.47 -0.87 -0.36
C GLU A 66 6.88 -1.77 -1.45
N ALA A 67 6.00 -1.25 -2.30
CA ALA A 67 5.43 -1.97 -3.44
C ALA A 67 6.53 -2.43 -4.42
N TYR A 68 7.53 -1.60 -4.69
CA TYR A 68 8.68 -2.00 -5.52
C TYR A 68 9.41 -3.22 -4.93
N MET A 69 9.57 -3.28 -3.60
CA MET A 69 10.24 -4.39 -2.93
C MET A 69 9.35 -5.62 -2.71
N ALA A 70 8.04 -5.43 -2.67
CA ALA A 70 7.06 -6.51 -2.63
C ALA A 70 6.90 -7.24 -3.98
N ASP A 71 7.17 -6.56 -5.10
CA ASP A 71 7.21 -7.19 -6.42
C ASP A 71 8.43 -8.13 -6.54
N GLU A 72 8.17 -9.43 -6.73
CA GLU A 72 9.19 -10.48 -6.74
C GLU A 72 10.27 -10.24 -7.81
N VAL A 73 9.90 -9.71 -8.97
CA VAL A 73 10.82 -9.52 -10.10
C VAL A 73 11.67 -8.28 -9.87
N LEU A 74 11.06 -7.15 -9.52
CA LEU A 74 11.77 -5.89 -9.27
C LEU A 74 12.73 -6.01 -8.08
N SER A 75 12.27 -6.63 -7.00
CA SER A 75 13.06 -6.90 -5.81
C SER A 75 14.26 -7.81 -6.10
N ALA A 76 14.04 -8.92 -6.80
CA ALA A 76 15.13 -9.83 -7.18
C ALA A 76 16.16 -9.14 -8.08
N ARG A 77 15.70 -8.35 -9.05
CA ARG A 77 16.56 -7.62 -10.00
C ARG A 77 17.40 -6.55 -9.34
N LEU A 78 16.81 -5.74 -8.45
CA LEU A 78 17.57 -4.72 -7.72
C LEU A 78 18.65 -5.35 -6.83
N ARG A 79 18.33 -6.45 -6.15
CA ARG A 79 19.27 -7.20 -5.31
C ARG A 79 20.39 -7.83 -6.12
N GLU A 80 20.07 -8.43 -7.26
CA GLU A 80 21.08 -9.00 -8.16
C GLU A 80 22.00 -7.92 -8.75
N ALA A 81 21.47 -6.76 -9.14
CA ALA A 81 22.27 -5.64 -9.60
C ALA A 81 23.19 -5.09 -8.50
N ALA A 82 22.70 -4.98 -7.26
CA ALA A 82 23.50 -4.59 -6.10
C ALA A 82 24.60 -5.63 -5.80
N GLN A 83 24.29 -6.92 -5.88
CA GLN A 83 25.26 -8.00 -5.71
C GLN A 83 26.34 -7.97 -6.81
N ALA A 84 25.96 -7.70 -8.06
CA ALA A 84 26.91 -7.58 -9.16
C ALA A 84 27.95 -6.47 -8.91
N LEU A 85 27.54 -5.35 -8.31
CA LEU A 85 28.50 -4.33 -7.85
C LEU A 85 29.42 -4.88 -6.76
N LEU A 86 28.88 -5.54 -5.73
CA LEU A 86 29.67 -6.09 -4.62
C LEU A 86 30.72 -7.12 -5.05
N ASP A 87 30.45 -7.84 -6.13
CA ASP A 87 31.34 -8.89 -6.67
C ASP A 87 32.54 -8.32 -7.45
N LEU A 88 32.50 -7.03 -7.86
CA LEU A 88 33.61 -6.39 -8.56
C LEU A 88 34.82 -6.15 -7.63
N PRO A 89 36.04 -6.09 -8.17
CA PRO A 89 37.20 -5.62 -7.41
C PRO A 89 37.17 -4.10 -7.20
N GLY A 90 37.72 -3.63 -6.07
CA GLY A 90 37.83 -2.20 -5.76
C GLY A 90 36.61 -1.58 -5.08
N ASP A 91 36.73 -0.31 -4.71
CA ASP A 91 35.79 0.45 -3.86
C ASP A 91 35.43 1.83 -4.43
N ASP A 92 35.87 2.15 -5.66
CA ASP A 92 35.48 3.38 -6.36
C ASP A 92 34.24 3.14 -7.24
N PRO A 93 33.05 3.64 -6.87
CA PRO A 93 31.85 3.46 -7.68
C PRO A 93 31.91 4.25 -8.99
N ALA A 94 32.67 5.36 -9.05
CA ALA A 94 32.77 6.18 -10.25
C ALA A 94 33.57 5.49 -11.36
N ALA A 95 34.46 4.55 -11.00
CA ALA A 95 35.17 3.72 -11.97
C ALA A 95 34.23 2.80 -12.76
N VAL A 96 33.13 2.38 -12.14
CA VAL A 96 32.14 1.45 -12.73
C VAL A 96 30.98 2.22 -13.38
N LEU A 97 30.43 3.20 -12.67
CA LEU A 97 29.17 3.85 -13.01
C LEU A 97 29.36 5.23 -13.66
N GLY A 98 30.54 5.85 -13.48
CA GLY A 98 30.72 7.28 -13.67
C GLY A 98 30.22 8.09 -12.48
N SER A 99 30.68 9.34 -12.37
CA SER A 99 30.50 10.17 -11.17
C SER A 99 29.03 10.48 -10.84
N ILE A 100 28.20 10.75 -11.86
CA ILE A 100 26.79 11.11 -11.67
C ILE A 100 25.97 9.89 -11.25
N ASP A 101 26.16 8.75 -11.92
CA ASP A 101 25.36 7.55 -11.67
C ASP A 101 25.79 6.85 -10.37
N ALA A 102 27.04 7.03 -9.92
CA ALA A 102 27.46 6.66 -8.57
C ALA A 102 26.60 7.35 -7.49
N LEU A 103 26.29 8.65 -7.64
CA LEU A 103 25.42 9.35 -6.69
C LEU A 103 23.99 8.76 -6.69
N LYS A 104 23.49 8.34 -7.86
CA LYS A 104 22.17 7.70 -7.99
C LYS A 104 22.13 6.35 -7.28
N VAL A 105 23.18 5.54 -7.42
CA VAL A 105 23.28 4.27 -6.70
C VAL A 105 23.32 4.50 -5.19
N ARG A 106 24.11 5.47 -4.69
CA ARG A 106 24.08 5.83 -3.26
C ARG A 106 22.67 6.19 -2.78
N SER A 107 21.96 7.01 -3.57
CA SER A 107 20.59 7.43 -3.27
C SER A 107 19.63 6.25 -3.25
N SER A 108 19.76 5.33 -4.22
CA SER A 108 18.96 4.12 -4.36
C SER A 108 19.18 3.16 -3.18
N MET A 109 20.44 2.83 -2.87
CA MET A 109 20.76 1.95 -1.74
C MET A 109 20.31 2.54 -0.41
N THR A 110 20.40 3.87 -0.25
CA THR A 110 19.87 4.56 0.94
C THR A 110 18.36 4.41 1.06
N LEU A 111 17.61 4.57 -0.03
CA LEU A 111 16.16 4.41 -0.04
C LEU A 111 15.75 2.98 0.29
N PHE A 112 16.33 2.01 -0.43
CA PHE A 112 15.90 0.62 -0.33
C PHE A 112 16.40 -0.09 0.95
N GLU A 113 17.47 0.39 1.57
CA GLU A 113 17.84 0.00 2.95
C GLU A 113 16.71 0.32 3.96
N LEU A 114 15.93 1.40 3.74
CA LEU A 114 14.91 1.82 4.71
C LEU A 114 13.63 0.98 4.65
N VAL A 115 13.39 0.29 3.53
CA VAL A 115 12.16 -0.49 3.26
C VAL A 115 12.43 -1.98 3.07
N SER A 116 13.68 -2.44 3.17
CA SER A 116 14.04 -3.84 2.97
C SER A 116 15.10 -4.31 3.96
N GLY A 117 14.99 -5.57 4.39
CA GLY A 117 16.02 -6.29 5.14
C GLY A 117 17.12 -6.92 4.27
N ALA A 118 17.16 -6.61 2.97
CA ALA A 118 18.14 -7.15 2.04
C ALA A 118 19.57 -6.68 2.39
N PRO A 119 20.54 -7.60 2.63
CA PRO A 119 21.88 -7.23 3.08
C PRO A 119 22.72 -6.55 1.99
N GLU A 120 22.33 -6.66 0.72
CA GLU A 120 23.07 -6.11 -0.41
C GLU A 120 23.14 -4.57 -0.37
N PHE A 121 22.07 -3.90 0.07
CA PHE A 121 21.99 -2.43 0.08
C PHE A 121 22.94 -1.77 1.09
N PRO A 122 22.93 -2.12 2.39
CA PRO A 122 23.91 -1.62 3.33
C PRO A 122 25.35 -2.03 2.96
N ALA A 123 25.55 -3.22 2.36
CA ALA A 123 26.86 -3.65 1.92
C ALA A 123 27.42 -2.77 0.79
N VAL A 124 26.60 -2.37 -0.19
CA VAL A 124 27.01 -1.44 -1.25
C VAL A 124 27.36 -0.07 -0.65
N LEU A 125 26.56 0.42 0.31
CA LEU A 125 26.84 1.66 1.04
C LEU A 125 28.17 1.59 1.79
N GLU A 126 28.45 0.49 2.48
CA GLU A 126 29.69 0.30 3.22
C GLU A 126 30.89 0.28 2.28
N ARG A 127 30.82 -0.53 1.21
CA ARG A 127 31.92 -0.73 0.28
C ARG A 127 32.27 0.52 -0.51
N TYR A 128 31.28 1.14 -1.14
CA TYR A 128 31.51 2.19 -2.14
C TYR A 128 31.36 3.61 -1.59
N TYR A 129 30.76 3.76 -0.40
CA TYR A 129 30.44 5.06 0.18
C TYR A 129 30.84 5.16 1.66
N HIS A 130 31.67 4.25 2.17
CA HIS A 130 32.15 4.24 3.55
C HIS A 130 31.01 4.29 4.59
N GLY A 131 29.91 3.60 4.29
CA GLY A 131 28.72 3.53 5.13
C GLY A 131 27.89 4.82 5.14
N GLN A 132 28.20 5.80 4.28
CA GLN A 132 27.48 7.07 4.20
C GLN A 132 26.24 6.94 3.32
N ARG A 133 25.07 7.13 3.95
CA ARG A 133 23.78 7.28 3.29
C ARG A 133 23.69 8.62 2.59
N ASP A 134 22.84 8.73 1.58
CA ASP A 134 22.57 10.00 0.90
C ASP A 134 21.66 10.91 1.76
N ASP A 135 22.19 12.04 2.22
CA ASP A 135 21.50 12.93 3.15
C ASP A 135 20.23 13.55 2.51
N LEU A 136 20.26 13.86 1.21
CA LEU A 136 19.10 14.41 0.50
C LEU A 136 17.99 13.37 0.36
N THR A 137 18.31 12.10 0.08
CA THR A 137 17.33 11.01 0.17
C THR A 137 16.69 10.98 1.57
N LEU A 138 17.50 11.05 2.63
CA LEU A 138 16.99 11.02 4.01
C LEU A 138 16.10 12.23 4.35
N GLU A 139 16.42 13.41 3.82
CA GLU A 139 15.59 14.60 3.97
C GLU A 139 14.26 14.46 3.23
N ILE A 140 14.27 13.98 1.98
CA ILE A 140 13.05 13.83 1.17
C ILE A 140 12.10 12.79 1.78
N VAL A 141 12.60 11.63 2.22
CA VAL A 141 11.73 10.58 2.76
C VAL A 141 11.13 10.92 4.13
N ARG A 142 11.69 11.90 4.85
CA ARG A 142 11.06 12.44 6.08
C ARG A 142 9.76 13.18 5.79
N GLU A 143 9.62 13.70 4.57
CA GLU A 143 8.43 14.42 4.10
C GLU A 143 7.44 13.49 3.37
N PHE A 144 7.76 12.20 3.20
CA PHE A 144 6.83 11.24 2.62
C PHE A 144 5.61 11.08 3.53
N PRO A 145 4.40 11.08 2.95
CA PRO A 145 3.19 10.95 3.75
C PRO A 145 3.14 9.58 4.43
N VAL A 146 2.61 9.59 5.65
CA VAL A 146 2.26 8.39 6.42
C VAL A 146 0.76 8.47 6.66
N HIS A 147 0.09 7.34 6.55
CA HIS A 147 -1.34 7.24 6.79
C HIS A 147 -1.65 6.17 7.84
N ASN A 148 -2.83 6.29 8.44
CA ASN A 148 -3.33 5.27 9.34
C ASN A 148 -4.20 4.26 8.58
N VAL A 149 -4.47 3.09 9.16
CA VAL A 149 -5.31 2.07 8.52
C VAL A 149 -6.48 1.67 9.40
N LEU A 150 -7.68 1.64 8.81
CA LEU A 150 -8.87 1.01 9.35
C LEU A 150 -9.10 -0.31 8.64
N PHE A 151 -8.91 -1.43 9.34
CA PHE A 151 -9.36 -2.74 8.89
C PHE A 151 -10.84 -2.90 9.21
N LEU A 152 -11.68 -2.92 8.17
CA LEU A 152 -13.13 -2.84 8.31
C LEU A 152 -13.82 -4.16 7.94
N ASP A 153 -14.50 -4.77 8.90
CA ASP A 153 -15.53 -5.77 8.60
C ASP A 153 -16.86 -5.07 8.21
N PHE A 154 -17.72 -5.76 7.46
CA PHE A 154 -19.03 -5.27 7.07
C PHE A 154 -20.13 -5.94 7.90
N ASP A 155 -20.13 -7.26 7.97
CA ASP A 155 -21.10 -8.02 8.78
C ASP A 155 -20.85 -7.75 10.27
N GLY A 156 -21.90 -7.52 11.06
CA GLY A 156 -21.81 -7.19 12.49
C GLY A 156 -21.19 -5.81 12.81
N VAL A 157 -20.70 -5.08 11.80
CA VAL A 157 -20.05 -3.76 11.96
C VAL A 157 -20.79 -2.69 11.20
N MET A 158 -20.89 -2.79 9.88
CA MET A 158 -21.67 -1.88 9.05
C MET A 158 -23.14 -2.31 9.04
N GLN A 159 -23.33 -3.61 8.81
CA GLN A 159 -24.60 -4.30 8.74
C GLN A 159 -24.89 -5.02 10.07
N PRO A 160 -26.01 -4.75 10.74
CA PRO A 160 -26.37 -5.46 11.97
C PRO A 160 -26.73 -6.92 11.66
N ASP A 161 -26.52 -7.78 12.66
CA ASP A 161 -26.68 -9.23 12.56
C ASP A 161 -28.04 -9.71 11.98
N TYR A 162 -27.95 -10.51 10.91
CA TYR A 162 -28.91 -11.48 10.36
C TYR A 162 -30.36 -11.05 10.03
N GLU A 163 -30.75 -9.81 10.29
CA GLU A 163 -31.99 -9.26 9.76
C GLU A 163 -31.68 -8.37 8.56
N LYS A 164 -32.13 -8.78 7.36
CA LYS A 164 -32.25 -7.84 6.25
C LYS A 164 -33.22 -6.76 6.70
N SER A 165 -32.70 -5.58 7.00
CA SER A 165 -33.49 -4.45 7.46
C SER A 165 -34.29 -3.86 6.31
N HIS A 166 -33.84 -4.08 5.07
CA HIS A 166 -34.53 -3.61 3.88
C HIS A 166 -35.75 -4.47 3.52
N THR A 167 -36.90 -3.82 3.40
CA THR A 167 -38.14 -4.41 2.87
C THR A 167 -38.41 -3.86 1.47
N LEU A 168 -37.55 -4.20 0.50
CA LEU A 168 -37.78 -3.84 -0.90
C LEU A 168 -38.83 -4.77 -1.52
N SER A 169 -39.74 -4.20 -2.31
CA SER A 169 -40.59 -5.02 -3.19
C SER A 169 -39.75 -5.74 -4.25
N PRO A 170 -40.23 -6.86 -4.83
CA PRO A 170 -39.53 -7.56 -5.90
C PRO A 170 -39.17 -6.66 -7.10
N GLU A 171 -40.02 -5.68 -7.42
CA GLU A 171 -39.80 -4.73 -8.52
C GLU A 171 -38.68 -3.72 -8.18
N GLU A 172 -38.70 -3.16 -6.97
CA GLU A 172 -37.66 -2.24 -6.50
C GLU A 172 -36.31 -2.94 -6.39
N PHE A 173 -36.30 -4.20 -5.92
CA PHE A 173 -35.09 -5.01 -5.84
C PHE A 173 -34.56 -5.34 -7.23
N THR A 174 -35.42 -5.76 -8.17
CA THR A 174 -35.00 -6.12 -9.54
C THR A 174 -34.44 -4.92 -10.30
N SER A 175 -35.03 -3.73 -10.12
CA SER A 175 -34.60 -2.50 -10.77
C SER A 175 -33.44 -1.76 -10.07
N LEU A 176 -33.03 -2.20 -8.87
CA LEU A 176 -32.10 -1.46 -8.01
C LEU A 176 -30.78 -1.11 -8.69
N ARG A 177 -30.15 -2.08 -9.35
CA ARG A 177 -28.88 -1.87 -10.05
C ARG A 177 -28.97 -0.84 -11.17
N HIS A 178 -30.04 -0.89 -11.96
CA HIS A 178 -30.26 0.08 -13.03
C HIS A 178 -30.44 1.49 -12.47
N ARG A 179 -31.17 1.64 -11.35
CA ARG A 179 -31.32 2.93 -10.67
C ARG A 179 -30.00 3.47 -10.17
N VAL A 180 -29.14 2.62 -9.59
CA VAL A 180 -27.80 3.04 -9.13
C VAL A 180 -26.92 3.46 -10.31
N VAL A 181 -26.90 2.71 -11.40
CA VAL A 181 -26.15 3.08 -12.62
C VAL A 181 -26.60 4.44 -13.14
N GLU A 182 -27.92 4.68 -13.19
CA GLU A 182 -28.47 5.97 -13.63
C GLU A 182 -28.12 7.11 -12.66
N GLN A 183 -28.22 6.86 -11.36
CA GLN A 183 -27.94 7.86 -10.32
C GLN A 183 -26.47 8.29 -10.30
N TYR A 184 -25.53 7.35 -10.42
CA TYR A 184 -24.09 7.62 -10.33
C TYR A 184 -23.44 7.83 -11.71
N GLY A 185 -24.15 7.52 -12.80
CA GLY A 185 -23.62 7.67 -14.16
C GLY A 185 -22.46 6.73 -14.46
N ASP A 186 -22.36 5.60 -13.76
CA ASP A 186 -21.23 4.67 -13.83
C ASP A 186 -21.71 3.24 -14.12
N ASN A 187 -21.22 2.67 -15.22
CA ASN A 187 -21.56 1.31 -15.63
C ASN A 187 -20.85 0.23 -14.79
N GLY A 188 -19.84 0.58 -14.00
CA GLY A 188 -19.17 -0.35 -13.09
C GLY A 188 -20.14 -0.98 -12.09
N TYR A 189 -21.18 -0.26 -11.68
CA TYR A 189 -22.27 -0.77 -10.84
C TYR A 189 -23.06 -1.94 -11.47
N LEU A 190 -22.99 -2.15 -12.79
CA LEU A 190 -23.61 -3.32 -13.43
C LEU A 190 -22.98 -4.65 -12.98
N ARG A 191 -21.73 -4.61 -12.47
CA ARG A 191 -21.00 -5.78 -11.96
C ARG A 191 -21.45 -6.23 -10.58
N LEU A 192 -22.16 -5.39 -9.82
CA LEU A 192 -22.61 -5.70 -8.46
C LEU A 192 -23.93 -6.49 -8.45
N GLY A 193 -24.11 -7.34 -7.43
CA GLY A 193 -25.40 -7.98 -7.16
C GLY A 193 -26.41 -6.99 -6.59
N ASN A 194 -27.71 -7.20 -6.86
CA ASN A 194 -28.75 -6.36 -6.25
C ASN A 194 -28.81 -6.56 -4.73
N GLY A 195 -28.39 -7.72 -4.23
CA GLY A 195 -28.25 -8.01 -2.80
C GLY A 195 -27.19 -7.13 -2.14
N ASP A 196 -26.01 -7.05 -2.74
CA ASP A 196 -24.87 -6.29 -2.21
C ASP A 196 -25.17 -4.79 -2.23
N ILE A 197 -25.78 -4.31 -3.32
CA ILE A 197 -26.26 -2.92 -3.42
C ILE A 197 -27.32 -2.65 -2.35
N ALA A 198 -28.28 -3.56 -2.15
CA ALA A 198 -29.33 -3.38 -1.17
C ALA A 198 -28.76 -3.37 0.26
N ALA A 199 -27.82 -4.26 0.56
CA ALA A 199 -27.13 -4.28 1.83
C ALA A 199 -26.36 -2.97 2.08
N ALA A 200 -25.56 -2.51 1.11
CA ALA A 200 -24.78 -1.28 1.25
C ALA A 200 -25.66 -0.02 1.36
N LEU A 201 -26.78 0.06 0.65
CA LEU A 201 -27.67 1.23 0.68
C LEU A 201 -28.63 1.24 1.87
N TYR A 202 -29.11 0.08 2.29
CA TYR A 202 -30.26 0.00 3.19
C TYR A 202 -29.96 -0.73 4.49
N ASP A 203 -29.02 -1.68 4.52
CA ASP A 203 -28.70 -2.45 5.73
C ASP A 203 -27.47 -1.92 6.47
N TRP A 204 -26.55 -1.24 5.78
CA TRP A 204 -25.49 -0.49 6.46
C TRP A 204 -26.11 0.70 7.19
N THR A 205 -26.09 0.67 8.52
CA THR A 205 -26.76 1.72 9.31
C THR A 205 -26.09 3.08 9.11
N ASP A 206 -26.86 4.17 9.04
CA ASP A 206 -26.31 5.52 8.93
C ASP A 206 -25.32 5.83 10.05
N GLU A 207 -25.61 5.42 11.28
CA GLU A 207 -24.72 5.61 12.42
C GLU A 207 -23.37 4.88 12.25
N ALA A 208 -23.37 3.68 11.65
CA ALA A 208 -22.13 2.96 11.36
C ALA A 208 -21.32 3.66 10.26
N VAL A 209 -21.99 4.12 9.20
CA VAL A 209 -21.34 4.86 8.10
C VAL A 209 -20.74 6.17 8.61
N GLU A 210 -21.50 6.96 9.38
CA GLU A 210 -21.01 8.19 10.00
C GLU A 210 -19.83 7.92 10.94
N GLY A 211 -19.89 6.82 11.69
CA GLY A 211 -18.78 6.39 12.54
C GLY A 211 -17.52 6.04 11.76
N VAL A 212 -17.63 5.29 10.66
CA VAL A 212 -16.49 5.00 9.77
C VAL A 212 -15.95 6.27 9.14
N GLN A 213 -16.82 7.15 8.60
CA GLN A 213 -16.43 8.45 8.05
C GLN A 213 -15.61 9.28 9.05
N ARG A 214 -16.02 9.23 10.32
CA ARG A 214 -15.29 9.90 11.40
C ARG A 214 -13.93 9.28 11.67
N ILE A 215 -13.83 7.94 11.74
CA ILE A 215 -12.56 7.23 11.93
C ILE A 215 -11.57 7.59 10.82
N VAL A 216 -11.99 7.53 9.56
CA VAL A 216 -11.10 7.77 8.41
C VAL A 216 -10.74 9.24 8.25
N GLY A 217 -11.69 10.16 8.48
CA GLY A 217 -11.47 11.59 8.37
C GLY A 217 -10.63 12.17 9.51
N GLU A 218 -11.03 11.95 10.77
CA GLU A 218 -10.31 12.49 11.94
C GLU A 218 -9.04 11.70 12.26
N GLY A 219 -8.98 10.42 11.87
CA GLY A 219 -7.84 9.54 12.10
C GLY A 219 -6.80 9.55 10.98
N ASN A 220 -6.98 10.34 9.91
CA ASN A 220 -6.15 10.28 8.69
C ASN A 220 -5.95 8.82 8.21
N ALA A 221 -7.04 8.07 8.17
CA ALA A 221 -6.99 6.63 7.94
C ALA A 221 -7.57 6.25 6.58
N ARG A 222 -6.99 5.21 5.99
CA ARG A 222 -7.50 4.54 4.80
C ARG A 222 -8.22 3.25 5.19
N ILE A 223 -9.18 2.83 4.38
CA ILE A 223 -10.00 1.63 4.59
C ILE A 223 -9.36 0.48 3.86
N VAL A 224 -8.95 -0.53 4.62
CA VAL A 224 -8.63 -1.86 4.10
C VAL A 224 -9.76 -2.80 4.50
N VAL A 225 -10.44 -3.39 3.52
CA VAL A 225 -11.57 -4.28 3.81
C VAL A 225 -11.05 -5.62 4.37
N SER A 226 -11.39 -5.92 5.62
CA SER A 226 -11.09 -7.20 6.30
C SER A 226 -12.29 -8.16 6.31
N SER A 227 -13.42 -7.72 5.77
CA SER A 227 -14.65 -8.50 5.68
C SER A 227 -14.52 -9.76 4.81
N SER A 228 -15.36 -10.76 5.08
CA SER A 228 -15.48 -11.96 4.24
C SER A 228 -15.94 -11.63 2.80
N TRP A 229 -16.56 -10.47 2.59
CA TRP A 229 -17.00 -10.01 1.27
C TRP A 229 -15.86 -9.93 0.25
N ARG A 230 -14.61 -9.71 0.70
CA ARG A 230 -13.42 -9.73 -0.17
C ARG A 230 -13.23 -11.05 -0.94
N PHE A 231 -13.81 -12.14 -0.46
CA PHE A 231 -13.72 -13.45 -1.10
C PHE A 231 -14.67 -13.61 -2.29
N TYR A 232 -15.72 -12.79 -2.38
CA TYR A 232 -16.72 -12.83 -3.45
C TYR A 232 -16.65 -11.60 -4.36
N ASP A 233 -16.00 -10.53 -3.91
CA ASP A 233 -15.83 -9.28 -4.64
C ASP A 233 -14.35 -8.89 -4.81
N ASP A 234 -14.03 -8.44 -6.01
CA ASP A 234 -12.76 -7.79 -6.34
C ASP A 234 -12.71 -6.35 -5.79
N ASP A 235 -11.54 -5.73 -5.80
CA ASP A 235 -11.34 -4.39 -5.23
C ASP A 235 -12.19 -3.35 -5.97
N ASP A 236 -12.41 -3.49 -7.27
CA ASP A 236 -13.34 -2.63 -8.02
C ASP A 236 -14.75 -2.69 -7.42
N ARG A 237 -15.28 -3.89 -7.20
CA ARG A 237 -16.65 -4.04 -6.66
C ARG A 237 -16.76 -3.52 -5.24
N LEU A 238 -15.78 -3.78 -4.38
CA LEU A 238 -15.72 -3.23 -3.02
C LEU A 238 -15.65 -1.69 -3.04
N GLN A 239 -14.84 -1.12 -3.93
CA GLN A 239 -14.77 0.33 -4.17
C GLN A 239 -16.13 0.91 -4.54
N HIS A 240 -16.88 0.25 -5.44
CA HIS A 240 -18.22 0.68 -5.83
C HIS A 240 -19.21 0.60 -4.67
N LEU A 241 -19.17 -0.46 -3.85
CA LEU A 241 -20.02 -0.58 -2.66
C LEU A 241 -19.76 0.55 -1.66
N LEU A 242 -18.49 0.86 -1.38
CA LEU A 242 -18.10 1.97 -0.50
C LEU A 242 -18.48 3.35 -1.09
N ASN A 243 -18.43 3.51 -2.42
CA ASN A 243 -18.88 4.73 -3.10
C ASN A 243 -20.36 5.03 -2.84
N LEU A 244 -21.21 4.01 -2.72
CA LEU A 244 -22.64 4.18 -2.44
C LEU A 244 -22.89 4.94 -1.12
N ARG A 245 -21.93 4.90 -0.19
CA ARG A 245 -22.01 5.54 1.13
C ARG A 245 -20.94 6.60 1.37
N GLY A 246 -20.32 7.11 0.29
CA GLY A 246 -19.34 8.19 0.37
C GLY A 246 -18.04 7.80 1.09
N LEU A 247 -17.74 6.50 1.17
CA LEU A 247 -16.53 5.98 1.81
C LEU A 247 -15.42 5.67 0.80
N GLY A 248 -15.75 5.65 -0.49
CA GLY A 248 -14.83 5.13 -1.50
C GLY A 248 -13.56 5.96 -1.72
N SER A 249 -13.56 7.26 -1.43
CA SER A 249 -12.31 8.06 -1.49
C SER A 249 -11.26 7.63 -0.45
N TYR A 250 -11.67 6.88 0.57
CA TYR A 250 -10.79 6.36 1.61
C TYR A 250 -10.38 4.91 1.36
N PHE A 251 -10.93 4.24 0.33
CA PHE A 251 -10.66 2.83 0.07
C PHE A 251 -9.25 2.61 -0.49
N ASP A 252 -8.56 1.62 0.09
CA ASP A 252 -7.17 1.27 -0.21
C ASP A 252 -6.98 -0.24 -0.40
N GLY A 253 -8.03 -0.91 -0.85
CA GLY A 253 -8.01 -2.34 -1.14
C GLY A 253 -8.58 -3.22 -0.02
N ALA A 254 -8.38 -4.52 -0.17
CA ALA A 254 -8.81 -5.53 0.77
C ALA A 254 -7.63 -6.39 1.23
N LEU A 255 -7.79 -7.04 2.38
CA LEU A 255 -6.84 -8.05 2.84
C LEU A 255 -6.67 -9.19 1.83
N SER A 256 -5.64 -10.00 2.04
CA SER A 256 -5.41 -11.24 1.29
C SER A 256 -6.70 -12.05 1.13
N ARG A 257 -6.90 -12.53 -0.10
CA ARG A 257 -8.01 -13.42 -0.49
C ARG A 257 -7.65 -14.89 -0.34
N ASP A 258 -6.49 -15.20 0.24
CA ASP A 258 -6.14 -16.57 0.58
C ASP A 258 -6.96 -17.04 1.79
N TYR A 259 -7.81 -18.04 1.56
CA TYR A 259 -8.63 -18.65 2.60
C TYR A 259 -7.81 -19.42 3.65
N ALA A 260 -6.54 -19.74 3.37
CA ALA A 260 -5.66 -20.41 4.31
C ALA A 260 -5.12 -19.46 5.40
N VAL A 261 -5.23 -18.14 5.18
CA VAL A 261 -4.72 -17.12 6.10
C VAL A 261 -5.88 -16.61 6.97
N GLU A 262 -5.74 -16.77 8.28
CA GLU A 262 -6.70 -16.23 9.25
C GLU A 262 -6.70 -14.70 9.21
N ARG A 263 -7.83 -14.07 9.55
CA ARG A 263 -8.01 -12.62 9.40
C ARG A 263 -6.97 -11.83 10.20
N GLU A 264 -6.65 -12.26 11.43
CA GLU A 264 -5.65 -11.60 12.27
C GLU A 264 -4.24 -11.67 11.70
N ASP A 265 -3.91 -12.78 11.05
CA ASP A 265 -2.59 -12.97 10.44
C ASP A 265 -2.50 -12.17 9.14
N ALA A 266 -3.57 -12.11 8.35
CA ALA A 266 -3.63 -11.23 7.18
C ALA A 266 -3.48 -9.74 7.56
N ILE A 267 -4.04 -9.30 8.69
CA ILE A 267 -3.85 -7.94 9.23
C ILE A 267 -2.38 -7.71 9.60
N LYS A 268 -1.75 -8.64 10.31
CA LYS A 268 -0.33 -8.53 10.70
C LYS A 268 0.58 -8.50 9.48
N GLU A 269 0.36 -9.40 8.52
CA GLU A 269 1.10 -9.44 7.26
C GLU A 269 0.97 -8.13 6.49
N TYR A 270 -0.23 -7.54 6.44
CA TYR A 270 -0.42 -6.22 5.82
C TYR A 270 0.43 -5.16 6.54
N VAL A 271 0.36 -5.06 7.87
CA VAL A 271 1.12 -4.05 8.62
C VAL A 271 2.64 -4.27 8.51
N GLU A 272 3.09 -5.52 8.54
CA GLU A 272 4.50 -5.90 8.36
C GLU A 272 5.02 -5.61 6.95
N GLY A 273 4.15 -5.68 5.94
CA GLY A 273 4.46 -5.32 4.56
C GLY A 273 4.51 -3.81 4.28
N HIS A 274 3.98 -2.99 5.19
CA HIS A 274 3.90 -1.53 5.05
C HIS A 274 4.57 -0.76 6.21
N PRO A 275 5.81 -1.11 6.60
CA PRO A 275 6.42 -0.65 7.84
C PRO A 275 6.73 0.85 7.88
N ARG A 276 6.73 1.56 6.76
CA ARG A 276 7.01 3.00 6.67
C ARG A 276 5.78 3.82 6.25
N SER A 277 4.91 3.28 5.40
CA SER A 277 3.69 3.98 4.97
C SER A 277 2.56 3.94 6.00
N VAL A 278 2.48 2.88 6.80
CA VAL A 278 1.49 2.74 7.88
C VAL A 278 2.02 3.25 9.21
N GLY A 279 1.34 4.26 9.74
CA GLY A 279 1.59 4.88 11.04
C GLY A 279 0.98 4.06 12.18
N GLN A 280 -0.32 4.23 12.40
CA GLN A 280 -1.15 3.45 13.31
C GLN A 280 -2.22 2.68 12.53
N TYR A 281 -2.76 1.65 13.16
CA TYR A 281 -3.90 0.93 12.60
C TYR A 281 -4.91 0.53 13.67
N VAL A 282 -6.14 0.30 13.23
CA VAL A 282 -7.21 -0.25 14.06
C VAL A 282 -8.05 -1.22 13.24
N ALA A 283 -8.36 -2.37 13.82
CA ALA A 283 -9.36 -3.30 13.30
C ALA A 283 -10.70 -3.08 14.00
N VAL A 284 -11.78 -3.06 13.22
CA VAL A 284 -13.15 -2.97 13.74
C VAL A 284 -13.94 -4.15 13.22
N ASP A 285 -14.38 -4.99 14.15
CA ASP A 285 -14.93 -6.33 13.87
C ASP A 285 -15.90 -6.74 14.99
N ASP A 286 -16.93 -7.53 14.68
CA ASP A 286 -17.82 -8.13 15.69
C ASP A 286 -17.23 -9.45 16.25
N ALA A 287 -16.47 -10.15 15.42
CA ALA A 287 -15.70 -11.33 15.79
C ALA A 287 -14.59 -10.96 16.77
N ARG A 288 -14.11 -11.94 17.53
CA ARG A 288 -12.99 -11.72 18.43
C ARG A 288 -11.68 -11.97 17.69
N LEU A 289 -10.96 -10.90 17.38
CA LEU A 289 -9.62 -10.98 16.80
C LEU A 289 -8.56 -11.17 17.90
N GLN A 290 -7.76 -12.22 17.81
CA GLN A 290 -6.71 -12.53 18.80
C GLN A 290 -5.37 -11.89 18.44
N GLY A 291 -4.67 -11.36 19.45
CA GLY A 291 -3.32 -10.81 19.27
C GLY A 291 -3.28 -9.43 18.61
N LEU A 292 -4.42 -8.72 18.60
CA LEU A 292 -4.55 -7.33 18.14
C LEU A 292 -5.10 -6.43 19.26
N ASP A 293 -4.96 -6.82 20.54
CA ASP A 293 -5.76 -6.27 21.65
C ASP A 293 -5.65 -4.73 21.79
N ASP A 294 -4.49 -4.14 21.52
CA ASP A 294 -4.28 -2.67 21.57
C ASP A 294 -4.72 -1.94 20.28
N HIS A 295 -4.98 -2.68 19.20
CA HIS A 295 -5.36 -2.19 17.88
C HIS A 295 -6.75 -2.66 17.45
N PHE A 296 -7.63 -3.00 18.40
CA PHE A 296 -8.90 -3.66 18.08
C PHE A 296 -10.11 -3.03 18.81
N VAL A 297 -11.16 -2.75 18.04
CA VAL A 297 -12.46 -2.34 18.56
C VAL A 297 -13.51 -3.39 18.22
N ARG A 298 -13.90 -4.16 19.24
CA ARG A 298 -14.96 -5.16 19.10
C ARG A 298 -16.36 -4.55 19.13
N ILE A 299 -17.18 -4.88 18.14
CA ILE A 299 -18.62 -4.61 18.13
C ILE A 299 -19.36 -5.77 18.83
N ARG A 300 -20.35 -5.45 19.67
CA ARG A 300 -21.17 -6.45 20.36
C ARG A 300 -22.64 -6.13 20.18
N GLY A 301 -23.33 -6.96 19.40
CA GLY A 301 -24.79 -6.89 19.20
C GLY A 301 -25.21 -5.61 18.49
N GLY A 302 -25.37 -5.68 17.16
CA GLY A 302 -25.81 -4.56 16.32
C GLY A 302 -24.74 -4.13 15.33
N SER A 303 -24.57 -2.82 15.18
CA SER A 303 -23.61 -2.20 14.26
C SER A 303 -22.70 -1.22 15.01
N LEU A 304 -21.68 -0.71 14.32
CA LEU A 304 -20.79 0.34 14.79
C LEU A 304 -21.60 1.55 15.28
N LYS A 305 -21.14 2.10 16.41
CA LYS A 305 -21.77 3.23 17.12
C LYS A 305 -20.72 4.29 17.38
N ARG A 306 -21.16 5.49 17.71
CA ARG A 306 -20.26 6.61 18.03
C ARG A 306 -19.17 6.26 19.06
N VAL A 307 -19.52 5.51 20.12
CA VAL A 307 -18.56 5.08 21.14
C VAL A 307 -17.46 4.15 20.60
N HIS A 308 -17.76 3.37 19.56
CA HIS A 308 -16.79 2.51 18.89
C HIS A 308 -15.83 3.37 18.05
N ALA A 309 -16.37 4.35 17.30
CA ALA A 309 -15.55 5.30 16.55
C ALA A 309 -14.61 6.12 17.44
N GLU A 310 -15.09 6.57 18.62
CA GLU A 310 -14.26 7.30 19.58
C GLU A 310 -13.10 6.45 20.11
N LYS A 311 -13.33 5.15 20.36
CA LYS A 311 -12.24 4.22 20.74
C LYS A 311 -11.26 3.99 19.61
N ALA A 312 -11.74 3.81 18.39
CA ALA A 312 -10.88 3.62 17.22
C ALA A 312 -9.99 4.84 16.98
N LEU A 313 -10.52 6.06 17.15
CA LEU A 313 -9.75 7.29 17.05
C LEU A 313 -8.68 7.41 18.14
N LEU A 314 -8.98 7.00 19.37
CA LEU A 314 -7.96 6.97 20.43
C LEU A 314 -6.78 6.06 20.08
N ILE A 315 -7.03 4.91 19.46
CA ILE A 315 -5.97 4.01 18.97
C ILE A 315 -5.16 4.69 17.85
N LEU A 316 -5.83 5.30 16.87
CA LEU A 316 -5.17 5.92 15.73
C LEU A 316 -4.39 7.20 16.05
N GLN A 317 -4.76 7.89 17.14
CA GLN A 317 -4.14 9.14 17.59
C GLN A 317 -3.11 8.92 18.70
N ASP A 318 -2.94 7.68 19.17
CA ASP A 318 -1.86 7.37 20.10
C ASP A 318 -0.52 7.57 19.37
N GLU A 319 0.32 8.47 19.88
CA GLU A 319 1.57 8.81 19.21
C GLU A 319 2.43 7.55 19.11
N PRO A 320 2.73 7.04 17.90
CA PRO A 320 3.68 5.97 17.78
C PRO A 320 5.03 6.46 18.31
N GLU A 321 5.79 5.59 18.99
CA GLU A 321 7.22 5.85 19.17
C GLU A 321 7.80 6.15 17.79
N ALA A 322 8.37 7.34 17.60
CA ALA A 322 8.84 7.79 16.31
C ALA A 322 9.75 6.71 15.71
N LYS A 323 9.30 6.04 14.64
CA LYS A 323 10.09 5.00 13.96
C LYS A 323 11.41 5.65 13.56
N PRO A 324 12.55 5.26 14.16
CA PRO A 324 13.78 5.99 13.97
C PRO A 324 14.14 6.00 12.48
N ILE A 325 14.29 7.21 11.94
CA ILE A 325 14.92 7.44 10.64
C ILE A 325 16.42 7.62 10.94
N GLY A 326 17.08 6.53 11.32
CA GLY A 326 18.47 6.57 11.77
C GLY A 326 19.11 5.19 11.91
N ARG A 327 20.33 5.09 11.35
CA ARG A 327 21.22 3.92 11.17
C ARG A 327 21.00 2.74 12.14
N PRO A 328 21.04 1.47 11.66
CA PRO A 328 21.29 0.34 12.55
C PRO A 328 22.64 0.47 13.27
#